data_AF-A0A964V9W2-F1
#
_entry.id   AF-A0A964V9W2-F1
#
_cell.length_a   1.000
_cell.length_b   1.000
_cell.length_c   1.000
_cell.angle_alpha   90.00
_cell.angle_beta   90.00
_cell.angle_gamma   90.00
#
_symmetry.space_group_name_H-M   'P 1'
#
loop_
_entity.id
_entity.type
_entity.pdbx_description
1 polymer ?
#
loop_
_entity_poly.entity_id
_entity_poly.type
_entity_poly.pdbx_seq_one_letter_code
_entity_poly.pdbx_strand_id
1 'polypeptide(L)'
;MRPASVRLAACLLFFGSVCFLPAAQDKDVKLKGQLPQHFKKLGLKDEQVQKIYKIQADFRTKAQDLEKQIRELKAKEKGEIEGSLTEVQKTLLKDLRTGEKTKTN
;
A
#
# COMPACT_ATOMS: atom_id res chain seq x y z
N MET A 1 54.77 -0.40 -31.74
CA MET A 1 55.46 -1.71 -31.54
C MET A 1 54.89 -2.34 -30.28
N ARG A 2 54.43 -3.60 -30.37
CA ARG A 2 53.96 -4.43 -29.23
C ARG A 2 55.16 -4.92 -28.41
N PRO A 3 54.94 -5.31 -27.14
CA PRO A 3 54.96 -6.75 -26.84
C PRO A 3 53.69 -7.15 -26.06
N ALA A 4 52.86 -8.09 -26.52
CA ALA A 4 53.08 -9.54 -26.56
C ALA A 4 53.16 -10.19 -25.16
N SER A 5 52.00 -10.68 -24.71
CA SER A 5 51.80 -12.03 -24.16
C SER A 5 52.57 -12.46 -22.90
N VAL A 6 51.89 -12.39 -21.74
CA VAL A 6 51.92 -13.50 -20.76
C VAL A 6 50.48 -13.77 -20.30
N ARG A 7 49.99 -14.96 -20.64
CA ARG A 7 48.72 -15.54 -20.23
C ARG A 7 48.94 -16.33 -18.94
N LEU A 8 48.10 -16.14 -17.91
CA LEU A 8 47.69 -17.19 -16.97
C LEU A 8 46.48 -16.66 -16.18
N ALA A 9 45.26 -16.89 -16.64
CA ALA A 9 44.44 -18.01 -16.17
C ALA A 9 44.35 -18.07 -14.63
N ALA A 10 43.47 -17.26 -14.05
CA ALA A 10 42.92 -17.47 -12.72
C ALA A 10 41.40 -17.36 -12.80
N CYS A 11 40.75 -18.54 -12.76
CA CYS A 11 39.35 -18.81 -12.39
C CYS A 11 38.26 -17.95 -13.07
N LEU A 12 37.73 -18.38 -14.22
CA LEU A 12 36.45 -19.11 -14.25
C LEU A 12 35.89 -19.54 -12.89
N LEU A 13 34.58 -19.30 -12.70
CA LEU A 13 33.71 -19.62 -11.55
C LEU A 13 33.46 -18.51 -10.53
N PHE A 14 32.98 -17.35 -11.01
CA PHE A 14 31.90 -16.64 -10.30
C PHE A 14 30.56 -16.82 -11.04
N PHE A 15 30.35 -18.03 -11.57
CA PHE A 15 29.01 -18.59 -11.67
C PHE A 15 28.65 -19.06 -10.25
N GLY A 16 27.55 -18.56 -9.69
CA GLY A 16 27.00 -19.17 -8.46
C GLY A 16 26.97 -18.26 -7.25
N SER A 17 26.41 -17.05 -7.40
CA SER A 17 25.56 -16.55 -6.32
C SER A 17 24.49 -15.63 -6.90
N VAL A 18 23.67 -16.21 -7.78
CA VAL A 18 22.24 -15.96 -7.64
C VAL A 18 21.96 -16.39 -6.21
N CYS A 19 21.80 -15.43 -5.30
CA CYS A 19 21.15 -15.66 -4.03
C CYS A 19 19.85 -16.36 -4.40
N PHE A 20 19.85 -17.69 -4.25
CA PHE A 20 18.66 -18.50 -4.20
C PHE A 20 17.94 -17.95 -2.97
N LEU A 21 17.12 -16.94 -3.23
CA LEU A 21 16.15 -16.43 -2.29
C LEU A 21 15.39 -17.69 -1.88
N PRO A 22 15.46 -18.13 -0.60
CA PRO A 22 14.63 -19.24 -0.19
C PRO A 22 13.21 -18.79 -0.52
N ALA A 23 12.62 -19.43 -1.53
CA ALA A 23 11.21 -19.30 -1.83
C ALA A 23 10.54 -19.45 -0.46
N ALA A 24 9.93 -18.36 0.01
CA ALA A 24 9.25 -18.34 1.29
C ALA A 24 8.42 -19.60 1.32
N GLN A 25 8.77 -20.52 2.21
CA GLN A 25 8.02 -21.74 2.38
C GLN A 25 6.63 -21.26 2.76
N ASP A 26 5.70 -21.33 1.81
CA ASP A 26 4.27 -21.16 2.02
C ASP A 26 3.90 -22.27 2.99
N LYS A 27 4.10 -22.00 4.28
CA LYS A 27 3.38 -22.70 5.32
C LYS A 27 1.93 -22.45 4.94
N ASP A 28 1.19 -23.51 4.65
CA ASP A 28 -0.25 -23.49 4.41
C ASP A 28 -0.97 -22.92 5.64
N VAL A 29 -0.86 -21.61 5.83
CA VAL A 29 -1.56 -20.89 6.89
C VAL A 29 -2.97 -20.75 6.36
N LYS A 30 -3.85 -21.65 6.82
CA LYS A 30 -5.28 -21.55 6.55
C LYS A 30 -5.74 -20.15 6.94
N LEU A 31 -6.22 -19.41 5.94
CA LEU A 31 -6.82 -18.11 6.14
C LEU A 31 -8.08 -18.29 6.99
N LYS A 32 -8.27 -17.35 7.91
CA LYS A 32 -9.46 -17.27 8.77
C LYS A 32 -10.27 -16.06 8.37
N GLY A 33 -11.59 -16.24 8.31
CA GLY A 33 -12.50 -15.18 7.91
C GLY A 33 -13.95 -15.57 8.16
N GLN A 34 -14.85 -14.74 7.65
CA GLN A 34 -16.29 -14.99 7.72
C GLN A 34 -16.82 -15.24 6.31
N LEU A 35 -17.45 -16.39 6.13
CA LEU A 35 -18.14 -16.67 4.88
C LEU A 35 -19.31 -15.68 4.68
N PRO A 36 -19.58 -15.26 3.44
CA PRO A 36 -20.74 -14.44 3.13
C PRO A 36 -22.04 -15.08 3.62
N GLN A 37 -23.07 -14.25 3.73
CA GLN A 37 -24.39 -14.70 4.19
C GLN A 37 -24.88 -15.90 3.37
N HIS A 38 -25.40 -16.92 4.06
CA HIS A 38 -25.89 -18.18 3.48
C HIS A 38 -24.85 -19.10 2.82
N PHE A 39 -23.59 -18.70 2.64
CA PHE A 39 -22.57 -19.55 1.98
C PHE A 39 -22.26 -20.83 2.75
N LYS A 40 -22.40 -20.81 4.08
CA LYS A 40 -22.29 -22.03 4.91
C LYS A 40 -23.31 -23.11 4.54
N LYS A 41 -24.48 -22.74 3.99
CA LYS A 41 -25.54 -23.67 3.61
C LYS A 41 -25.29 -24.36 2.26
N LEU A 42 -24.28 -23.92 1.50
CA LEU A 42 -23.98 -24.44 0.16
C LEU A 42 -23.10 -25.69 0.16
N GLY A 43 -22.68 -26.18 1.33
CA GLY A 43 -21.82 -27.37 1.42
C GLY A 43 -20.46 -27.19 0.74
N LEU A 44 -19.89 -25.98 0.82
CA LEU A 44 -18.62 -25.66 0.19
C LEU A 44 -17.48 -26.54 0.72
N LYS A 45 -16.59 -26.99 -0.18
CA LYS A 45 -15.35 -27.68 0.19
C LYS A 45 -14.38 -26.71 0.86
N ASP A 46 -13.49 -27.23 1.71
CA ASP A 46 -12.45 -26.45 2.39
C ASP A 46 -11.63 -25.57 1.44
N GLU A 47 -11.24 -26.10 0.28
CA GLU A 47 -10.53 -25.35 -0.76
C GLU A 47 -11.31 -24.13 -1.26
N GLN A 48 -12.64 -24.27 -1.42
CA GLN A 48 -13.50 -23.17 -1.85
C GLN A 48 -13.61 -22.11 -0.75
N VAL A 49 -13.71 -22.53 0.51
CA VAL A 49 -13.73 -21.63 1.67
C VAL A 49 -12.42 -20.83 1.75
N GLN A 50 -11.28 -21.50 1.60
CA GLN A 50 -9.97 -20.84 1.61
C GLN A 50 -9.82 -19.86 0.44
N LYS A 51 -10.28 -20.21 -0.77
CA LYS A 51 -10.32 -19.29 -1.92
C LYS A 51 -11.17 -18.05 -1.63
N ILE A 52 -12.35 -18.22 -1.01
CA ILE A 52 -13.21 -17.10 -0.63
C ILE A 52 -12.51 -16.18 0.37
N TYR A 53 -11.87 -16.74 1.40
CA TYR A 53 -11.13 -15.93 2.37
C TYR A 53 -9.96 -15.17 1.73
N LYS A 54 -9.25 -15.79 0.79
CA LYS A 54 -8.20 -15.10 0.03
C LYS A 54 -8.75 -13.93 -0.76
N ILE A 55 -9.83 -14.15 -1.52
CA ILE A 55 -10.52 -13.09 -2.27
C ILE A 55 -10.94 -11.94 -1.33
N GLN A 56 -11.57 -12.26 -0.20
CA GLN A 56 -11.99 -11.25 0.77
C GLN A 56 -10.80 -10.45 1.32
N ALA A 57 -9.68 -11.10 1.65
CA ALA A 57 -8.49 -10.44 2.14
C ALA A 57 -7.89 -9.52 1.07
N ASP A 58 -7.72 -10.02 -0.16
CA ASP A 58 -7.14 -9.26 -1.27
C ASP A 58 -7.96 -7.99 -1.57
N PHE A 59 -9.28 -8.11 -1.60
CA PHE A 59 -10.15 -6.96 -1.85
C PHE A 59 -10.22 -5.98 -0.68
N ARG A 60 -10.13 -6.46 0.57
CA ARG A 60 -10.04 -5.57 1.74
C ARG A 60 -8.77 -4.72 1.69
N THR A 61 -7.63 -5.33 1.39
CA THR A 61 -6.35 -4.61 1.24
C THR A 61 -6.46 -3.55 0.14
N LYS A 62 -6.95 -3.92 -1.04
CA LYS A 62 -7.15 -2.96 -2.15
C LYS A 62 -8.10 -1.83 -1.79
N ALA A 63 -9.18 -2.12 -1.07
CA ALA A 63 -10.13 -1.10 -0.60
C ALA A 63 -9.45 -0.13 0.37
N GLN A 64 -8.66 -0.63 1.33
CA GLN A 64 -7.90 0.22 2.27
C GLN A 64 -6.92 1.15 1.55
N ASP A 65 -6.23 0.65 0.53
CA ASP A 65 -5.32 1.45 -0.29
C ASP A 65 -6.06 2.55 -1.06
N LEU A 66 -7.20 2.22 -1.68
CA LEU A 66 -8.04 3.20 -2.37
C LEU A 66 -8.61 4.25 -1.41
N GLU A 67 -9.07 3.84 -0.22
CA GLU A 67 -9.53 4.77 0.81
C GLU A 67 -8.42 5.72 1.26
N LYS A 68 -7.17 5.25 1.34
CA LYS A 68 -6.01 6.12 1.63
C LYS A 68 -5.81 7.16 0.53
N GLN A 69 -5.85 6.75 -0.74
CA GLN A 69 -5.74 7.67 -1.87
C GLN A 69 -6.87 8.70 -1.90
N ILE A 70 -8.10 8.29 -1.59
CA ILE A 70 -9.25 9.21 -1.48
C ILE A 70 -9.03 10.23 -0.36
N ARG A 71 -8.52 9.82 0.80
CA ARG A 71 -8.20 10.74 1.91
C ARG A 71 -7.12 11.75 1.51
N GLU A 72 -6.06 11.29 0.85
CA GLU A 72 -4.98 12.15 0.36
C GLU A 72 -5.48 13.17 -0.66
N LEU A 73 -6.31 12.74 -1.63
CA LEU A 73 -6.92 13.62 -2.62
C LEU A 73 -7.81 14.69 -1.98
N LYS A 74 -8.67 14.31 -1.03
CA LYS A 74 -9.52 15.28 -0.30
C LYS A 74 -8.71 16.28 0.52
N ALA A 75 -7.62 15.83 1.13
CA ALA A 75 -6.72 16.72 1.87
C ALA A 75 -6.02 17.71 0.93
N LYS A 76 -5.58 17.23 -0.24
CA LYS A 76 -4.97 18.07 -1.28
C LYS A 76 -5.96 19.08 -1.85
N GLU A 77 -7.16 18.64 -2.24
CA GLU A 77 -8.25 19.51 -2.70
C GLU A 77 -8.52 20.64 -1.69
N LYS A 78 -8.68 20.28 -0.41
CA LYS A 78 -8.86 21.27 0.66
C LYS A 78 -7.68 22.25 0.76
N GLY A 79 -6.45 21.76 0.67
CA GLY A 79 -5.25 22.57 0.68
C GLY A 79 -5.17 23.53 -0.52
N GLU A 80 -5.56 23.10 -1.71
CA GLU A 80 -5.60 23.93 -2.91
C GLU A 80 -6.69 25.01 -2.83
N ILE A 81 -7.88 24.65 -2.32
CA ILE A 81 -8.98 25.61 -2.06
C ILE A 81 -8.54 26.67 -1.05
N GLU A 82 -7.91 26.28 0.07
CA GLU A 82 -7.42 27.25 1.06
C GLU A 82 -6.22 28.04 0.53
N GLY A 83 -5.42 27.43 -0.34
CA GLY A 83 -4.29 28.05 -1.02
C GLY A 83 -4.69 29.17 -1.98
N SER A 84 -5.89 29.10 -2.58
CA SER A 84 -6.40 30.14 -3.48
C SER A 84 -6.90 31.40 -2.76
N LEU A 85 -6.97 31.38 -1.43
CA LEU A 85 -7.41 32.53 -0.63
C LEU A 85 -6.27 33.55 -0.46
N THR A 86 -6.64 34.81 -0.27
CA THR A 86 -5.70 35.85 0.14
C THR A 86 -5.28 35.68 1.60
N GLU A 87 -4.15 36.25 2.00
CA GLU A 87 -3.66 36.16 3.39
C GLU A 87 -4.65 36.73 4.42
N VAL A 88 -5.36 37.80 4.04
CA VAL A 88 -6.44 38.37 4.87
C VAL A 88 -7.59 37.37 5.03
N GLN A 89 -8.01 36.72 3.93
CA GLN A 89 -9.08 35.70 3.96
C GLN A 89 -8.67 34.45 4.75
N LYS A 90 -7.41 34.01 4.67
CA LYS A 90 -6.89 32.89 5.47
C LYS A 90 -6.91 33.20 6.97
N THR A 91 -6.55 34.42 7.35
CA THR A 91 -6.58 34.87 8.75
C THR A 91 -8.02 34.86 9.27
N LEU A 92 -8.96 35.46 8.53
CA LEU A 92 -10.38 35.42 8.88
C LEU A 92 -10.92 33.98 8.96
N LEU A 93 -10.54 33.10 8.02
CA LEU A 93 -10.94 31.70 8.03
C LEU A 93 -10.43 30.96 9.27
N LYS A 94 -9.21 31.27 9.74
CA LYS A 94 -8.64 30.71 10.96
C LYS A 94 -9.44 31.14 12.19
N ASP A 95 -9.72 32.44 12.32
CA ASP A 95 -10.48 32.99 13.45
C ASP A 95 -11.91 32.40 13.52
N LEU A 96 -12.54 32.22 12.35
CA LEU A 96 -13.85 31.55 12.23
C LEU A 96 -13.81 30.07 12.66
N ARG A 97 -12.70 29.36 12.42
CA ARG A 97 -12.53 27.94 12.79
C ARG A 97 -12.22 27.73 14.27
N THR A 98 -11.43 28.63 14.87
CA THR A 98 -11.07 28.56 16.30
C THR A 98 -12.20 29.04 17.20
N GLY A 99 -13.22 29.69 16.63
CA GLY A 99 -14.33 30.26 17.40
C GLY A 99 -13.91 31.46 18.23
N GLU A 100 -12.74 32.05 17.94
CA GLU A 100 -12.32 33.37 18.44
C GLU A 100 -13.18 34.43 17.76
N LYS A 101 -14.48 34.44 18.09
CA LYS A 101 -15.32 35.56 17.77
C LYS A 101 -14.68 36.79 18.42
N THR A 102 -14.30 37.72 17.58
CA THR A 102 -14.31 39.16 17.85
C THR A 102 -15.57 39.45 18.67
N LYS A 103 -15.44 39.45 19.99
CA LYS A 103 -16.44 40.03 20.89
C LYS A 103 -16.32 41.53 20.68
N THR A 104 -16.99 42.04 19.66
CA THR A 104 -17.30 43.46 19.57
C THR A 104 -18.33 43.73 20.67
N ASN A 105 -17.84 44.19 21.82
CA ASN A 105 -18.63 45.00 22.75
C ASN A 105 -18.80 46.39 22.14
#